data_AF-A0A7C9ARD6-F1
#
_entry.id   AF-A0A7C9ARD6-F1
#
_cell.length_a   1.000
_cell.length_b   1.000
_cell.length_c   1.000
_cell.angle_alpha   90.00
_cell.angle_beta   90.00
_cell.angle_gamma   90.00
#
_symmetry.space_group_name_H-M   'P 1'
#
loop_
_entity.id
_entity.type
_entity.pdbx_description
1 polymer ?
#
loop_
_entity_poly.entity_id
_entity_poly.type
_entity_poly.pdbx_seq_one_letter_code
_entity_poly.pdbx_strand_id
1 'polypeptide(L)'
;GTTKPFGPPAVYTSLNPSRNEKYIMISSFHRPYSYVVPCRRFPKKVDLWTADGKFVRQLCDLPLAEDIPITHNSVRKGMRSINWRADKPSTLYWVETQDGGDAKVEASPRDIVYTQAAEASQDEQLTILHKLDLRYGGISWCDDSLALVYESWYKTRRMRTWVISPGSEDVSPRILFDR
;
A
#
# COMPACT_ATOMS: atom_id res chain seq x y z
N GLY A 1 -4.30 -21.45 -27.86
CA GLY A 1 -3.68 -21.37 -26.53
C GLY A 1 -4.55 -22.10 -25.54
N THR A 2 -3.95 -22.90 -24.64
CA THR A 2 -4.69 -23.65 -23.62
C THR A 2 -4.84 -22.77 -22.37
N THR A 3 -6.07 -22.45 -21.97
CA THR A 3 -6.33 -21.67 -20.75
C THR A 3 -6.46 -22.59 -19.55
N LYS A 4 -5.85 -22.21 -18.42
CA LYS A 4 -6.00 -22.92 -17.13
C LYS A 4 -6.72 -22.01 -16.13
N PRO A 5 -7.63 -22.54 -15.28
CA PRO A 5 -8.20 -21.79 -14.18
C PRO A 5 -7.12 -21.25 -13.24
N PHE A 6 -7.30 -20.02 -12.76
CA PHE A 6 -6.36 -19.32 -11.87
C PHE A 6 -7.12 -18.74 -10.68
N GLY A 7 -7.06 -19.44 -9.54
CA GLY A 7 -7.79 -19.09 -8.32
C GLY A 7 -9.29 -19.43 -8.35
N PRO A 8 -9.97 -19.34 -7.18
CA PRO A 8 -11.40 -19.59 -7.06
C PRO A 8 -12.24 -18.41 -7.59
N PRO A 9 -13.47 -18.62 -8.07
CA PRO A 9 -14.34 -17.52 -8.52
C PRO A 9 -14.51 -16.42 -7.46
N ALA A 10 -14.19 -15.18 -7.82
CA ALA A 10 -14.33 -14.00 -6.95
C ALA A 10 -14.57 -12.73 -7.78
N VAL A 11 -14.97 -11.64 -7.13
CA VAL A 11 -15.06 -10.33 -7.78
C VAL A 11 -13.67 -9.71 -7.79
N TYR A 12 -12.88 -10.04 -8.81
CA TYR A 12 -11.52 -9.52 -8.97
C TYR A 12 -11.54 -8.06 -9.40
N THR A 13 -10.68 -7.26 -8.76
CA THR A 13 -10.55 -5.82 -9.00
C THR A 13 -9.23 -5.45 -9.64
N SER A 14 -8.17 -6.22 -9.39
CA SER A 14 -6.89 -6.05 -10.06
C SER A 14 -6.08 -7.35 -10.04
N LEU A 15 -5.34 -7.56 -11.12
CA LEU A 15 -4.27 -8.55 -11.24
C LEU A 15 -3.00 -7.77 -11.54
N ASN A 16 -2.02 -7.82 -10.62
CA ASN A 16 -0.81 -7.02 -10.73
C ASN A 16 0.42 -7.95 -10.67
N PRO A 17 1.00 -8.31 -11.83
CA PRO A 17 2.20 -9.14 -11.86
C PRO A 17 3.40 -8.37 -11.32
N SER A 18 4.25 -9.05 -10.57
CA SER A 18 5.55 -8.54 -10.15
C SER A 18 6.46 -8.31 -11.36
N ARG A 19 7.42 -7.38 -11.23
CA ARG A 19 8.32 -6.99 -12.34
C ARG A 19 9.16 -8.16 -12.91
N ASN A 20 9.43 -9.19 -12.12
CA ASN A 20 10.15 -10.39 -12.55
C ASN A 20 9.23 -11.57 -12.88
N GLU A 21 7.92 -11.34 -12.97
CA GLU A 21 6.90 -12.31 -13.40
C GLU A 21 6.78 -13.56 -12.54
N LYS A 22 7.43 -13.62 -11.37
CA LYS A 22 7.34 -14.78 -10.46
C LYS A 22 6.04 -14.82 -9.67
N TYR A 23 5.56 -13.64 -9.31
CA TYR A 23 4.40 -13.46 -8.45
C TYR A 23 3.34 -12.58 -9.11
N ILE A 24 2.09 -12.80 -8.71
CA ILE A 24 0.93 -12.02 -9.08
C ILE A 24 0.19 -11.63 -7.79
N MET A 25 0.00 -10.33 -7.60
CA MET A 25 -0.85 -9.80 -6.55
C MET A 25 -2.28 -9.70 -7.09
N ILE A 26 -3.21 -10.37 -6.42
CA ILE A 26 -4.61 -10.38 -6.78
C ILE A 26 -5.41 -9.61 -5.74
N SER A 27 -6.16 -8.59 -6.18
CA SER A 27 -7.13 -7.93 -5.33
C SER A 27 -8.55 -8.36 -5.69
N SER A 28 -9.37 -8.63 -4.69
CA SER A 28 -10.78 -8.98 -4.86
C SER A 28 -11.68 -8.29 -3.84
N PHE A 29 -12.95 -8.14 -4.18
CA PHE A 29 -13.99 -7.78 -3.23
C PHE A 29 -14.69 -9.02 -2.69
N HIS A 30 -15.16 -8.93 -1.45
CA HIS A 30 -16.04 -9.91 -0.84
C HIS A 30 -17.15 -9.22 -0.06
N ARG A 31 -18.20 -9.99 0.24
CA ARG A 31 -19.34 -9.50 1.03
C ARG A 31 -18.91 -9.24 2.48
N PRO A 32 -19.60 -8.33 3.19
CA PRO A 32 -20.79 -7.56 2.77
C PRO A 32 -20.47 -6.34 1.89
N TYR A 33 -21.36 -6.02 0.94
CA TYR A 33 -21.29 -4.77 0.16
C TYR A 33 -22.18 -3.69 0.78
N SER A 34 -21.85 -2.44 0.49
CA SER A 34 -22.64 -1.28 0.92
C SER A 34 -23.40 -0.67 -0.25
N TYR A 35 -24.57 -0.11 0.05
CA TYR A 35 -25.36 0.71 -0.86
C TYR A 35 -25.14 2.21 -0.64
N VAL A 36 -24.39 2.59 0.40
CA VAL A 36 -24.19 3.99 0.82
C VAL A 36 -22.83 4.52 0.40
N VAL A 37 -21.81 3.65 0.33
CA VAL A 37 -20.44 4.04 -0.04
C VAL A 37 -20.02 3.47 -1.40
N PRO A 38 -19.13 4.16 -2.14
CA PRO A 38 -18.61 3.65 -3.41
C PRO A 38 -17.79 2.37 -3.22
N CYS A 39 -17.69 1.56 -4.29
CA CYS A 39 -17.05 0.24 -4.27
C CYS A 39 -15.61 0.20 -3.72
N ARG A 40 -14.85 1.30 -3.83
CA ARG A 40 -13.51 1.44 -3.24
C ARG A 40 -13.48 1.24 -1.71
N ARG A 41 -14.62 1.38 -1.03
CA ARG A 41 -14.78 1.19 0.42
C ARG A 41 -15.31 -0.21 0.78
N PHE A 42 -15.59 -1.07 -0.20
CA PHE A 42 -16.03 -2.44 0.07
C PHE A 42 -14.91 -3.27 0.72
N PRO A 43 -15.26 -4.38 1.40
CA PRO A 43 -14.28 -5.31 1.91
C PRO A 43 -13.35 -5.75 0.78
N LYS A 44 -12.05 -5.65 1.04
CA LYS A 44 -11.01 -5.89 0.04
C LYS A 44 -10.04 -6.92 0.59
N LYS A 45 -9.88 -8.00 -0.16
CA LYS A 45 -8.86 -9.01 0.06
C LYS A 45 -7.74 -8.85 -0.96
N VAL A 46 -6.50 -8.99 -0.51
CA VAL A 46 -5.32 -9.00 -1.37
C VAL A 46 -4.50 -10.24 -1.08
N ASP A 47 -4.35 -11.07 -2.10
CA ASP A 47 -3.63 -12.33 -2.04
C ASP A 47 -2.39 -12.29 -2.94
N LEU A 48 -1.35 -12.98 -2.50
CA LEU A 48 -0.15 -13.21 -3.26
C LEU A 48 -0.17 -14.63 -3.83
N TRP A 49 0.01 -14.72 -5.15
CA TRP A 49 0.05 -15.96 -5.89
C TRP A 49 1.35 -16.06 -6.67
N THR A 50 1.79 -17.27 -6.97
CA THR A 50 2.83 -17.53 -7.97
C THR A 50 2.24 -17.41 -9.37
N ALA A 51 3.08 -17.14 -10.37
CA ALA A 51 2.65 -17.14 -11.77
C ALA A 51 2.11 -18.50 -12.24
N ASP A 52 2.51 -19.60 -11.60
CA ASP A 52 2.00 -20.95 -11.85
C ASP A 52 0.60 -21.21 -11.26
N GLY A 53 0.02 -20.25 -10.54
CA GLY A 53 -1.32 -20.37 -9.95
C GLY A 53 -1.36 -21.07 -8.60
N LYS A 54 -0.22 -21.13 -7.89
CA LYS A 54 -0.18 -21.56 -6.48
C LYS A 54 -0.36 -20.35 -5.56
N PHE A 55 -1.27 -20.48 -4.60
CA PHE A 55 -1.43 -19.51 -3.52
C PHE A 55 -0.18 -19.49 -2.64
N VAL A 56 0.31 -18.29 -2.31
CA VAL A 56 1.49 -18.09 -1.46
C VAL A 56 1.04 -17.66 -0.07
N ARG A 57 0.35 -16.51 0.04
CA ARG A 57 -0.17 -15.98 1.31
C ARG A 57 -1.20 -14.88 1.08
N GLN A 58 -2.01 -14.63 2.09
CA GLN A 58 -2.87 -13.45 2.15
C GLN A 58 -2.04 -12.26 2.64
N LEU A 59 -2.05 -11.15 1.90
CA LEU A 59 -1.37 -9.91 2.29
C LEU A 59 -2.26 -9.10 3.21
N CYS A 60 -3.53 -8.90 2.85
CA CYS A 60 -4.48 -8.23 3.73
C CYS A 60 -5.92 -8.68 3.46
N ASP A 61 -6.74 -8.64 4.51
CA ASP A 61 -8.20 -8.70 4.45
C ASP A 61 -8.73 -7.49 5.21
N LEU A 62 -9.29 -6.55 4.46
CA LEU A 62 -9.70 -5.27 4.98
C LEU A 62 -11.23 -5.20 4.99
N PRO A 63 -11.86 -4.83 6.12
CA PRO A 63 -13.32 -4.86 6.25
C PRO A 63 -14.00 -3.75 5.43
N LEU A 64 -15.33 -3.81 5.39
CA LEU A 64 -16.18 -2.75 4.85
C LEU A 64 -15.90 -1.45 5.60
N ALA A 65 -15.62 -0.38 4.85
CA ALA A 65 -15.14 0.88 5.42
C ALA A 65 -16.23 1.97 5.40
N GLU A 66 -17.37 1.71 6.05
CA GLU A 66 -18.43 2.72 6.23
C GLU A 66 -18.08 3.76 7.30
N ASP A 67 -17.24 3.38 8.25
CA ASP A 67 -16.85 4.15 9.44
C ASP A 67 -15.76 5.20 9.19
N ILE A 68 -15.20 5.31 7.97
CA ILE A 68 -14.19 6.32 7.67
C ILE A 68 -14.81 7.71 7.80
N PRO A 69 -14.28 8.59 8.68
CA PRO A 69 -14.80 9.93 8.85
C PRO A 69 -14.83 10.72 7.55
N ILE A 70 -15.80 11.63 7.43
CA ILE A 70 -15.96 12.51 6.26
C ILE A 70 -14.88 13.62 6.18
N THR A 71 -14.09 13.79 7.24
CA THR A 71 -13.00 14.76 7.28
C THR A 71 -12.03 14.47 6.14
N HIS A 72 -11.62 15.51 5.40
CA HIS A 72 -10.55 15.36 4.42
C HIS A 72 -9.31 14.77 5.09
N ASN A 73 -8.58 13.94 4.34
CA ASN A 73 -7.42 13.18 4.83
C ASN A 73 -7.73 12.00 5.77
N SER A 74 -8.99 11.73 6.11
CA SER A 74 -9.36 10.47 6.77
C SER A 74 -9.28 9.29 5.79
N VAL A 75 -8.73 8.18 6.26
CA VAL A 75 -8.38 7.01 5.45
C VAL A 75 -8.84 5.72 6.12
N ARG A 76 -8.90 4.63 5.34
CA ARG A 76 -9.12 3.29 5.89
C ARG A 76 -7.94 2.88 6.76
N LYS A 77 -8.22 2.12 7.82
CA LYS A 77 -7.21 1.41 8.63
C LYS A 77 -6.61 0.22 7.87
N GLY A 78 -5.48 -0.27 8.37
CA GLY A 78 -4.76 -1.43 7.85
C GLY A 78 -3.90 -1.13 6.63
N MET A 79 -3.43 -2.20 5.98
CA MET A 79 -2.53 -2.15 4.82
C MET A 79 -3.23 -1.51 3.60
N ARG A 80 -3.03 -0.20 3.43
CA ARG A 80 -3.57 0.56 2.31
C ARG A 80 -2.49 0.85 1.28
N SER A 81 -2.91 1.19 0.06
CA SER A 81 -2.01 1.56 -1.03
C SER A 81 -0.94 0.49 -1.35
N ILE A 82 -1.27 -0.79 -1.13
CA ILE A 82 -0.38 -1.91 -1.42
C ILE A 82 -0.08 -2.02 -2.91
N ASN A 83 1.20 -2.11 -3.27
CA ASN A 83 1.66 -2.27 -4.65
C ASN A 83 3.09 -2.85 -4.70
N TRP A 84 3.56 -3.14 -5.91
CA TRP A 84 4.95 -3.50 -6.16
C TRP A 84 5.85 -2.27 -6.22
N ARG A 85 7.03 -2.37 -5.63
CA ARG A 85 8.15 -1.47 -5.90
C ARG A 85 8.49 -1.57 -7.39
N ALA A 86 8.38 -0.46 -8.12
CA ALA A 86 8.62 -0.49 -9.55
C ALA A 86 10.11 -0.64 -9.89
N ASP A 87 10.99 -0.26 -8.96
CA ASP A 87 12.45 -0.33 -9.06
C ASP A 87 13.02 -1.71 -8.69
N LYS A 88 12.34 -2.50 -7.85
CA LYS A 88 12.87 -3.76 -7.30
C LYS A 88 11.99 -4.98 -7.62
N PRO A 89 12.56 -6.12 -8.07
CA PRO A 89 11.77 -7.30 -8.37
C PRO A 89 11.11 -7.89 -7.11
N SER A 90 9.87 -8.38 -7.27
CA SER A 90 9.08 -9.04 -6.22
C SER A 90 9.10 -8.36 -4.84
N THR A 91 9.20 -7.04 -4.77
CA THR A 91 9.20 -6.33 -3.49
C THR A 91 7.91 -5.53 -3.36
N LEU A 92 7.17 -5.79 -2.29
CA LEU A 92 5.92 -5.13 -1.96
C LEU A 92 6.21 -3.87 -1.14
N TYR A 93 5.36 -2.86 -1.31
CA TYR A 93 5.25 -1.77 -0.35
C TYR A 93 3.78 -1.48 -0.05
N TRP A 94 3.52 -0.96 1.13
CA TRP A 94 2.20 -0.50 1.55
C TRP A 94 2.34 0.61 2.58
N VAL A 95 1.21 1.18 2.97
CA VAL A 95 1.15 2.27 3.94
C VAL A 95 0.17 1.89 5.03
N GLU A 96 0.51 2.22 6.27
CA GLU A 96 -0.41 2.13 7.40
C GLU A 96 -0.48 3.45 8.16
N THR A 97 -1.71 3.80 8.54
CA THR A 97 -1.99 5.01 9.30
C THR A 97 -1.80 4.77 10.80
N GLN A 98 -1.25 5.76 11.50
CA GLN A 98 -0.96 5.66 12.94
C GLN A 98 -1.99 6.39 13.82
N ASP A 99 -2.85 7.21 13.23
CA ASP A 99 -3.94 7.94 13.91
C ASP A 99 -5.28 7.20 13.87
N GLY A 100 -5.26 5.89 13.59
CA GLY A 100 -6.47 5.08 13.41
C GLY A 100 -7.30 5.44 12.17
N GLY A 101 -6.78 6.28 11.26
CA GLY A 101 -7.44 6.68 10.03
C GLY A 101 -8.33 7.91 10.17
N ASP A 102 -8.38 8.53 11.35
CA ASP A 102 -9.12 9.77 11.58
C ASP A 102 -8.18 10.98 11.55
N ALA A 103 -8.32 11.81 10.52
CA ALA A 103 -7.53 13.04 10.36
C ALA A 103 -7.68 14.06 11.51
N LYS A 104 -8.65 13.90 12.42
CA LYS A 104 -8.78 14.73 13.62
C LYS A 104 -7.86 14.31 14.76
N VAL A 105 -7.38 13.07 14.75
CA VAL A 105 -6.45 12.55 15.76
C VAL A 105 -5.05 13.03 15.40
N GLU A 106 -4.36 13.66 16.34
CA GLU A 106 -2.96 14.05 16.15
C GLU A 106 -2.04 12.84 16.37
N ALA A 107 -1.13 12.60 15.43
CA ALA A 107 -0.15 11.53 15.49
C ALA A 107 1.12 11.93 14.73
N SER A 108 2.29 11.55 15.24
CA SER A 108 3.58 11.65 14.55
C SER A 108 4.43 10.40 14.86
N PRO A 109 4.82 9.61 13.85
CA PRO A 109 4.43 9.75 12.44
C PRO A 109 2.94 9.46 12.25
N ARG A 110 2.37 10.06 11.22
CA ARG A 110 0.96 9.92 10.87
C ARG A 110 0.71 8.77 9.89
N ASP A 111 1.66 8.56 8.98
CA ASP A 111 1.73 7.43 8.07
C ASP A 111 3.11 6.78 8.13
N ILE A 112 3.12 5.45 8.02
CA ILE A 112 4.36 4.69 7.87
C ILE A 112 4.26 3.91 6.57
N VAL A 113 5.28 4.03 5.74
CA VAL A 113 5.47 3.24 4.54
C VAL A 113 6.32 2.04 4.88
N TYR A 114 5.81 0.85 4.62
CA TYR A 114 6.51 -0.42 4.84
C TYR A 114 6.92 -1.02 3.50
N THR A 115 7.97 -1.83 3.53
CA THR A 115 8.44 -2.62 2.39
C THR A 115 8.74 -4.05 2.84
N GLN A 116 8.48 -5.02 1.97
CA GLN A 116 8.78 -6.43 2.25
C GLN A 116 8.98 -7.21 0.94
N ALA A 117 9.92 -8.15 0.92
CA ALA A 117 10.05 -9.08 -0.20
C ALA A 117 8.82 -10.01 -0.28
N ALA A 118 8.41 -10.40 -1.49
CA ALA A 118 7.31 -11.35 -1.68
C ALA A 118 7.60 -12.74 -1.10
N GLU A 119 8.88 -13.11 -1.11
CA GLU A 119 9.41 -14.38 -0.60
C GLU A 119 9.54 -14.39 0.94
N ALA A 120 9.50 -13.22 1.58
CA ALA A 120 9.59 -13.11 3.03
C ALA A 120 8.43 -13.84 3.72
N SER A 121 8.69 -14.44 4.88
CA SER A 121 7.63 -15.07 5.66
C SER A 121 6.66 -14.02 6.22
N GLN A 122 5.45 -14.43 6.61
CA GLN A 122 4.51 -13.51 7.28
C GLN A 122 5.04 -13.04 8.65
N ASP A 123 5.88 -13.85 9.29
CA ASP A 123 6.44 -13.58 10.62
C ASP A 123 7.74 -12.77 10.56
N GLU A 124 8.25 -12.50 9.36
CA GLU A 124 9.48 -11.72 9.18
C GLU A 124 9.23 -10.25 9.51
N GLN A 125 10.22 -9.63 10.16
CA GLN A 125 10.11 -8.27 10.64
C GLN A 125 9.88 -7.29 9.46
N LEU A 126 8.81 -6.50 9.57
CA LEU A 126 8.47 -5.49 8.58
C LEU A 126 9.54 -4.40 8.52
N THR A 127 10.05 -4.11 7.33
CA THR A 127 11.00 -3.01 7.12
C THR A 127 10.24 -1.70 6.96
N ILE A 128 10.54 -0.71 7.80
CA ILE A 128 10.03 0.64 7.64
C ILE A 128 10.86 1.33 6.56
N LEU A 129 10.22 1.71 5.46
CA LEU A 129 10.85 2.46 4.40
C LEU A 129 10.92 3.96 4.73
N HIS A 130 9.81 4.53 5.18
CA HIS A 130 9.74 5.96 5.48
C HIS A 130 8.57 6.28 6.42
N LYS A 131 8.74 7.33 7.22
CA LYS A 131 7.75 7.85 8.17
C LYS A 131 7.33 9.24 7.72
N LEU A 132 6.02 9.49 7.69
CA LEU A 132 5.42 10.72 7.19
C LEU A 132 4.59 11.38 8.29
N ASP A 133 4.66 12.70 8.40
CA ASP A 133 3.86 13.48 9.35
C ASP A 133 2.52 13.93 8.77
N LEU A 134 2.40 13.96 7.44
CA LEU A 134 1.17 14.26 6.70
C LEU A 134 0.63 12.98 6.04
N ARG A 135 -0.44 13.11 5.23
CA ARG A 135 -1.00 11.94 4.54
C ARG A 135 -0.16 11.57 3.34
N TYR A 136 0.19 10.28 3.26
CA TYR A 136 0.78 9.67 2.09
C TYR A 136 0.00 10.00 0.81
N GLY A 137 0.68 10.57 -0.17
CA GLY A 137 0.16 10.94 -1.49
C GLY A 137 0.69 10.09 -2.65
N GLY A 138 1.74 9.29 -2.45
CA GLY A 138 2.32 8.44 -3.50
C GLY A 138 3.83 8.29 -3.37
N ILE A 139 4.39 7.41 -4.21
CA ILE A 139 5.84 7.25 -4.39
C ILE A 139 6.12 7.15 -5.88
N SER A 140 7.12 7.90 -6.33
CA SER A 140 7.77 7.70 -7.63
C SER A 140 9.10 6.98 -7.40
N TRP A 141 9.23 5.77 -7.95
CA TRP A 141 10.42 4.96 -7.84
C TRP A 141 11.39 5.27 -8.98
N CYS A 142 12.69 5.36 -8.69
CA CYS A 142 13.74 5.40 -9.70
C CYS A 142 14.61 4.13 -9.59
N ASP A 143 15.38 4.04 -8.51
CA ASP A 143 16.25 2.92 -8.17
C ASP A 143 16.47 2.84 -6.64
N ASP A 144 17.36 1.94 -6.21
CA ASP A 144 17.68 1.77 -4.78
C ASP A 144 18.36 3.00 -4.15
N SER A 145 18.89 3.94 -4.94
CA SER A 145 19.48 5.19 -4.44
C SER A 145 18.49 6.34 -4.37
N LEU A 146 17.38 6.28 -5.12
CA LEU A 146 16.45 7.38 -5.28
C LEU A 146 14.98 6.93 -5.42
N ALA A 147 14.15 7.41 -4.51
CA ALA A 147 12.70 7.52 -4.73
C ALA A 147 12.16 8.84 -4.18
N LEU A 148 11.06 9.30 -4.77
CA LEU A 148 10.35 10.50 -4.33
C LEU A 148 9.06 10.11 -3.60
N VAL A 149 8.94 10.46 -2.33
CA VAL A 149 7.72 10.22 -1.54
C VAL A 149 6.95 11.52 -1.40
N TYR A 150 5.66 11.48 -1.71
CA TYR A 150 4.78 12.63 -1.59
C TYR A 150 3.91 12.50 -0.34
N GLU A 151 3.77 13.60 0.40
CA GLU A 151 2.78 13.73 1.45
C GLU A 151 2.03 15.05 1.33
N SER A 152 0.78 15.08 1.80
CA SER A 152 -0.05 16.27 1.73
C SER A 152 -1.02 16.38 2.90
N TRP A 153 -1.39 17.62 3.22
CA TRP A 153 -2.41 17.90 4.21
C TRP A 153 -3.44 18.88 3.68
N TYR A 154 -4.69 18.42 3.53
CA TYR A 154 -5.73 19.19 2.86
C TYR A 154 -6.05 20.51 3.59
N LYS A 155 -6.12 20.50 4.92
CA LYS A 155 -6.52 21.67 5.73
C LYS A 155 -5.54 22.83 5.60
N THR A 156 -4.24 22.55 5.58
CA THR A 156 -3.19 23.56 5.47
C THR A 156 -2.72 23.76 4.03
N ARG A 157 -3.19 22.93 3.09
CA ARG A 157 -2.72 22.84 1.70
C ARG A 157 -1.23 22.54 1.58
N ARG A 158 -0.58 22.13 2.67
CA ARG A 158 0.83 21.79 2.70
C ARG A 158 1.08 20.51 1.93
N MET A 159 2.08 20.52 1.07
CA MET A 159 2.57 19.38 0.32
C MET A 159 4.08 19.27 0.52
N ARG A 160 4.56 18.09 0.90
CA ARG A 160 6.00 17.80 0.94
C ARG A 160 6.37 16.71 -0.03
N THR A 161 7.52 16.87 -0.65
CA THR A 161 8.18 15.85 -1.46
C THR A 161 9.51 15.50 -0.81
N TRP A 162 9.69 14.23 -0.49
CA TRP A 162 10.89 13.69 0.14
C TRP A 162 11.73 12.96 -0.90
N VAL A 163 13.05 13.10 -0.80
CA VAL A 163 14.03 12.25 -1.46
C VAL A 163 14.46 11.19 -0.45
N ILE A 164 14.26 9.92 -0.78
CA ILE A 164 14.72 8.78 0.01
C ILE A 164 15.64 7.89 -0.83
N SER A 165 16.47 7.09 -0.16
CA SER A 165 17.26 6.03 -0.79
C SER A 165 16.72 4.66 -0.34
N PRO A 166 15.85 4.01 -1.14
CA PRO A 166 15.16 2.79 -0.72
C PRO A 166 16.02 1.57 -0.43
N GLY A 167 17.28 1.57 -0.87
CA GLY A 167 18.24 0.47 -0.70
C GLY A 167 19.26 0.68 0.42
N SER A 168 19.25 1.81 1.13
CA SER A 168 20.18 2.08 2.23
C SER A 168 19.47 2.80 3.37
N GLU A 169 19.55 2.24 4.57
CA GLU A 169 19.03 2.86 5.79
C GLU A 169 19.96 3.97 6.33
N ASP A 170 21.22 4.00 5.89
CA ASP A 170 22.22 4.97 6.34
C ASP A 170 22.01 6.36 5.74
N VAL A 171 21.33 6.44 4.60
CA VAL A 171 21.05 7.72 3.92
C VAL A 171 19.78 8.32 4.49
N SER A 172 19.96 9.36 5.30
CA SER A 172 18.83 10.10 5.87
C SER A 172 17.96 10.75 4.77
N PRO A 173 16.63 10.55 4.81
CA PRO A 173 15.69 11.25 3.94
C PRO A 173 15.86 12.77 4.00
N ARG A 174 15.74 13.43 2.85
CA ARG A 174 15.76 14.91 2.78
C ARG A 174 14.54 15.45 2.07
N ILE A 175 14.10 16.64 2.46
CA ILE A 175 12.99 17.35 1.80
C ILE A 175 13.50 17.96 0.48
N LEU A 176 12.82 17.65 -0.62
CA LEU A 176 13.03 18.31 -1.92
C LEU A 176 12.18 19.58 -2.04
N PHE A 177 10.90 19.48 -1.67
CA PHE A 177 9.93 20.56 -1.73
C PHE A 177 9.03 20.54 -0.48
N ASP A 178 8.74 21.73 0.05
CA ASP A 178 7.74 21.97 1.09
C ASP A 178 6.99 23.25 0.71
N ARG A 179 5.71 23.14 0.34
CA ARG A 179 4.89 24.23 -0.18
C ARG A 179 3.46 24.18 0.33
#